data_AF-A0A6N9ENB4-F1
#
_entry.id   AF-A0A6N9ENB4-F1
#
_cell.length_a   1.000
_cell.length_b   1.000
_cell.length_c   1.000
_cell.angle_alpha   90.00
_cell.angle_beta   90.00
_cell.angle_gamma   90.00
#
_symmetry.space_group_name_H-M   'P 1'
#
loop_
_entity.id
_entity.type
_entity.pdbx_description
1 polymer ?
#
loop_
_entity_poly.entity_id
_entity_poly.type
_entity_poly.pdbx_seq_one_letter_code
_entity_poly.pdbx_strand_id
1 'polypeptide(L)'
;PVLSPGMHGMTLGRLILVLRDDDRSGRRTLLAHELVHVEQYAELGTARFLRRYVGEYFVNLWRLRNHRQAYEAISLEAEARAAAARWWSELPAVAGDNSP
;
A
#
# COMPACT_ATOMS: atom_id res chain seq x y z
N PRO A 1 3.54 29.26 28.59
CA PRO A 1 2.73 28.03 28.44
C PRO A 1 3.62 26.87 27.95
N VAL A 2 3.89 25.92 28.86
CA VAL A 2 4.59 24.66 28.56
C VAL A 2 3.69 23.81 27.66
N LEU A 3 4.19 23.48 26.47
CA LEU A 3 3.56 22.53 25.57
C LEU A 3 4.15 21.14 25.84
N SER A 4 3.27 20.17 26.12
CA SER A 4 3.64 18.78 26.36
C SER A 4 4.34 18.15 25.15
N PRO A 5 5.35 17.28 25.34
CA PRO A 5 6.00 16.57 24.25
C PRO A 5 5.09 15.43 23.79
N GLY A 6 4.28 15.67 22.76
CA GLY A 6 3.34 14.66 22.30
C GLY A 6 2.38 15.13 21.21
N MET A 7 2.89 15.67 20.12
CA MET A 7 2.27 15.60 18.78
C MET A 7 3.15 16.37 17.79
N HIS A 8 4.14 15.71 17.19
CA HIS A 8 4.71 16.17 15.92
C HIS A 8 4.15 15.28 14.82
N GLY A 9 2.93 15.60 14.42
CA GLY A 9 2.21 14.94 13.32
C GLY A 9 1.24 15.94 12.70
N MET A 10 1.72 17.16 12.42
CA MET A 10 0.96 18.14 11.66
C MET A 10 1.01 17.75 10.19
N THR A 11 -0.15 17.40 9.63
CA THR A 11 -0.42 17.16 8.20
C THR A 11 0.40 16.07 7.49
N LEU A 12 -0.20 14.90 7.27
CA LEU A 12 0.13 14.01 6.14
C LEU A 12 -1.16 13.67 5.39
N GLY A 13 -1.87 14.71 4.95
CA GLY A 13 -3.21 14.61 4.38
C GLY A 13 -3.29 14.11 2.93
N ARG A 14 -2.17 13.87 2.23
CA ARG A 14 -2.25 13.42 0.82
C ARG A 14 -0.98 12.84 0.18
N LEU A 15 0.02 12.45 0.97
CA LEU A 15 1.35 12.12 0.42
C LEU A 15 1.95 10.86 1.06
N ILE A 16 1.13 9.82 1.21
CA ILE A 16 1.64 8.44 1.16
C ILE A 16 1.19 7.92 -0.21
N LEU A 17 1.62 8.62 -1.25
CA LEU A 17 1.83 7.99 -2.54
C LEU A 17 3.12 7.19 -2.31
N VAL A 18 3.02 5.90 -2.00
CA VAL A 18 4.19 5.00 -2.01
C VAL A 18 4.54 4.75 -3.48
N LEU A 19 4.95 5.83 -4.14
CA LEU A 19 5.52 5.89 -5.49
C LEU A 19 6.94 5.30 -5.50
N ARG A 20 7.18 4.31 -4.65
CA ARG A 20 8.46 3.65 -4.52
C ARG A 20 8.27 2.14 -4.39
N ASP A 21 7.56 1.58 -5.34
CA ASP A 21 7.85 0.21 -5.74
C ASP A 21 8.75 0.30 -6.99
N ASP A 22 10.05 0.11 -6.75
CA ASP A 22 11.15 0.32 -7.70
C ASP A 22 11.29 -0.89 -8.64
N ASP A 23 10.17 -1.41 -9.15
CA ASP A 23 10.15 -2.53 -10.10
C ASP A 23 9.53 -2.11 -11.43
N ARG A 24 10.40 -1.58 -12.32
CA ARG A 24 10.02 -1.11 -13.67
C ARG A 24 9.51 -2.21 -14.61
N SER A 25 9.42 -3.48 -14.20
CA SER A 25 8.87 -4.58 -14.99
C SER A 25 7.33 -4.66 -14.99
N GLY A 26 6.66 -4.06 -13.99
CA GLY A 26 5.26 -4.39 -13.64
C GLY A 26 4.27 -3.22 -13.68
N ARG A 27 4.44 -2.24 -14.59
CA ARG A 27 3.70 -0.96 -14.58
C ARG A 27 2.18 -1.07 -14.40
N ARG A 28 1.52 -2.11 -14.91
CA ARG A 28 0.06 -2.32 -14.76
C ARG A 28 -0.32 -2.87 -13.38
N THR A 29 0.43 -3.85 -12.87
CA THR A 29 0.25 -4.40 -11.52
C THR A 29 0.51 -3.34 -10.47
N LEU A 30 1.53 -2.51 -10.67
CA LEU A 30 1.82 -1.36 -9.81
C LEU A 30 0.65 -0.36 -9.81
N LEU A 31 0.08 -0.03 -10.98
CA LEU A 31 -1.10 0.82 -11.05
C LEU A 31 -2.33 0.23 -10.33
N ALA A 32 -2.55 -1.08 -10.44
CA ALA A 32 -3.63 -1.76 -9.73
C ALA A 32 -3.41 -1.74 -8.21
N HIS A 33 -2.16 -1.91 -7.76
CA HIS A 33 -1.78 -1.80 -6.35
C HIS A 33 -2.05 -0.40 -5.80
N GLU A 34 -1.62 0.65 -6.50
CA GLU A 34 -1.88 2.03 -6.12
C GLU A 34 -3.39 2.36 -6.08
N LEU A 35 -4.18 1.81 -7.03
CA LEU A 35 -5.62 2.03 -7.06
C LEU A 35 -6.31 1.43 -5.84
N VAL A 36 -5.90 0.24 -5.40
CA VAL A 36 -6.44 -0.40 -4.20
C VAL A 36 -6.13 0.43 -2.95
N HIS A 37 -4.97 1.05 -2.87
CA HIS A 37 -4.68 1.98 -1.78
C HIS A 37 -5.57 3.23 -1.80
N VAL A 38 -5.88 3.77 -2.99
CA VAL A 38 -6.85 4.87 -3.12
C VAL A 38 -8.23 4.45 -2.63
N GLU A 39 -8.68 3.25 -2.99
CA GLU A 39 -9.95 2.69 -2.54
C GLU A 39 -9.99 2.46 -1.02
N GLN A 40 -8.98 1.79 -0.46
CA GLN A 40 -8.82 1.61 0.98
C GLN A 40 -8.79 2.95 1.74
N TYR A 41 -8.16 3.97 1.16
CA TYR A 41 -8.10 5.31 1.74
C TYR A 41 -9.47 6.00 1.71
N ALA A 42 -10.23 5.84 0.63
CA ALA A 42 -11.60 6.34 0.51
C ALA A 42 -12.57 5.63 1.47
N GLU A 43 -12.45 4.31 1.62
CA GLU A 43 -13.31 3.50 2.49
C GLU A 43 -13.04 3.70 3.98
N LEU A 44 -11.77 3.67 4.38
CA LEU A 44 -11.39 3.78 5.79
C LEU A 44 -11.37 5.24 6.25
N GLY A 45 -11.12 6.16 5.33
CA GLY A 45 -10.78 7.55 5.63
C GLY A 45 -9.38 7.68 6.22
N THR A 46 -8.81 8.88 6.10
CA THR A 46 -7.41 9.19 6.45
C THR A 46 -6.99 8.70 7.84
N ALA A 47 -7.78 9.01 8.86
CA ALA A 47 -7.40 8.74 10.25
C ALA A 47 -7.39 7.24 10.59
N ARG A 48 -8.32 6.46 10.03
CA ARG A 48 -8.39 5.01 10.26
C ARG A 48 -7.35 4.28 9.42
N PHE A 49 -7.16 4.70 8.17
CA PHE A 49 -6.12 4.17 7.29
C PHE A 49 -4.74 4.32 7.96
N LEU A 50 -4.38 5.55 8.37
CA LEU A 50 -3.09 5.82 9.00
C LEU A 50 -2.89 5.05 10.31
N ARG A 51 -3.90 5.00 11.19
CA ARG A 51 -3.79 4.23 12.43
C ARG A 51 -3.54 2.75 12.18
N ARG A 52 -4.23 2.16 11.21
CA ARG A 52 -4.07 0.74 10.88
C ARG A 52 -2.69 0.50 10.27
N TYR A 53 -2.33 1.31 9.27
CA TYR A 53 -1.06 1.20 8.57
C TYR A 53 0.14 1.32 9.52
N VAL A 54 0.18 2.41 10.28
CA VAL A 54 1.28 2.70 11.21
C VAL A 54 1.26 1.72 12.40
N GLY A 55 0.08 1.38 12.91
CA GLY A 55 -0.08 0.43 14.00
C GLY A 55 0.45 -0.96 13.64
N GLU A 56 0.02 -1.50 12.49
CA GLU A 56 0.48 -2.80 12.00
C GLU A 56 1.98 -2.77 11.66
N TYR A 57 2.49 -1.68 11.07
CA TYR A 57 3.91 -1.51 10.81
C TYR A 57 4.74 -1.63 12.09
N PHE A 58 4.38 -0.92 13.16
CA PHE A 58 5.13 -1.01 14.42
C PHE A 58 4.98 -2.38 15.08
N VAL A 59 3.78 -2.96 15.11
CA VAL A 59 3.58 -4.32 15.64
C VAL A 59 4.45 -5.34 14.89
N ASN A 60 4.47 -5.26 13.56
CA ASN A 60 5.26 -6.15 12.73
C ASN A 60 6.76 -5.86 12.85
N LEU A 61 7.18 -4.61 13.00
CA LEU A 61 8.58 -4.24 13.21
C LEU A 61 9.09 -4.78 14.54
N TRP A 62 8.28 -4.71 15.58
CA TRP A 62 8.61 -5.29 16.89
C TRP A 62 8.70 -6.82 16.82
N ARG A 63 7.82 -7.47 16.06
CA ARG A 63 7.79 -8.94 15.90
C ARG A 63 8.90 -9.48 15.00
N LEU A 64 9.11 -8.86 13.84
CA LEU A 64 9.97 -9.36 12.76
C LEU A 64 11.37 -8.75 12.81
N ARG A 65 11.54 -7.60 13.49
CA ARG A 65 12.81 -6.86 13.62
C ARG A 65 13.47 -6.52 12.27
N ASN A 66 12.68 -6.53 11.21
CA ASN A 66 13.11 -6.27 9.85
C ASN A 66 12.09 -5.34 9.20
N HIS A 67 12.55 -4.16 8.78
CA HIS A 67 11.69 -3.13 8.21
C HIS A 67 10.95 -3.59 6.94
N ARG A 68 11.64 -4.31 6.06
CA ARG A 68 11.05 -4.80 4.81
C ARG A 68 9.95 -5.81 5.07
N GLN A 69 10.24 -6.80 5.92
CA GLN A 69 9.23 -7.81 6.29
C GLN A 69 8.07 -7.18 7.08
N ALA A 70 8.36 -6.17 7.91
CA ALA A 70 7.34 -5.47 8.67
C ALA A 70 6.36 -4.71 7.78
N TYR A 71 6.89 -4.05 6.74
CA TYR A 71 6.12 -3.39 5.69
C TYR A 71 5.29 -4.40 4.88
N GLU A 72 5.93 -5.46 4.37
CA GLU A 72 5.27 -6.46 3.52
C GLU A 72 4.13 -7.20 4.24
N ALA A 73 4.23 -7.32 5.56
CA ALA A 73 3.25 -7.96 6.44
C ALA A 73 2.10 -7.05 6.89
N ILE A 74 2.08 -5.77 6.50
CA ILE A 74 0.91 -4.92 6.74
C ILE A 74 -0.26 -5.47 5.92
N SER A 75 -1.42 -5.61 6.56
CA SER A 75 -2.62 -6.20 5.93
C SER A 75 -3.04 -5.43 4.69
N LEU A 76 -2.97 -4.10 4.73
CA LEU A 76 -3.32 -3.21 3.62
C LEU A 76 -2.39 -3.43 2.40
N GLU A 77 -1.09 -3.65 2.63
CA GLU A 77 -0.11 -3.97 1.59
C GLU A 77 -0.33 -5.36 1.01
N ALA A 78 -0.62 -6.34 1.88
CA ALA A 78 -0.92 -7.70 1.46
C ALA A 78 -2.20 -7.78 0.60
N GLU A 79 -3.23 -7.03 0.99
CA GLU A 79 -4.48 -6.91 0.24
C GLU A 79 -4.26 -6.23 -1.11
N ALA A 80 -3.55 -5.09 -1.15
CA ALA A 80 -3.25 -4.38 -2.40
C ALA A 80 -2.47 -5.27 -3.38
N ARG A 81 -1.49 -6.04 -2.89
CA ARG A 81 -0.72 -6.98 -3.71
C ARG A 81 -1.57 -8.13 -4.24
N ALA A 82 -2.44 -8.69 -3.39
CA ALA A 82 -3.35 -9.76 -3.79
C ALA A 82 -4.36 -9.29 -4.84
N ALA A 83 -4.95 -8.11 -4.64
CA ALA A 83 -5.87 -7.50 -5.60
C ALA A 83 -5.17 -7.16 -6.91
N ALA A 84 -3.96 -6.59 -6.88
CA ALA A 84 -3.17 -6.31 -8.07
C ALA A 84 -2.80 -7.58 -8.86
N ALA A 85 -2.47 -8.68 -8.16
CA ALA A 85 -2.22 -9.96 -8.79
C ALA A 85 -3.49 -10.55 -9.45
N ARG A 86 -4.66 -10.39 -8.81
CA ARG A 86 -5.95 -10.80 -9.39
C ARG A 86 -6.28 -10.03 -10.65
N TRP A 87 -6.05 -8.71 -10.66
CA TRP A 87 -6.20 -7.89 -11.85
C TRP A 87 -5.39 -8.44 -13.03
N TRP A 88 -4.15 -8.90 -12.81
CA TRP A 88 -3.38 -9.54 -13.89
C TRP A 88 -4.02 -10.85 -14.38
N SER A 89 -4.55 -11.68 -13.48
CA SER A 89 -5.18 -12.95 -13.84
C SER A 89 -6.55 -12.81 -14.53
N GLU A 90 -7.26 -11.71 -14.25
CA GLU A 90 -8.61 -11.43 -14.76
C GLU A 90 -8.59 -10.60 -16.05
N LEU A 91 -7.43 -10.09 -16.48
CA LEU A 91 -7.31 -9.45 -17.78
C LEU A 91 -7.62 -10.50 -18.87
N PRO A 92 -8.65 -10.28 -19.72
CA PRO A 92 -8.78 -11.08 -20.93
C PRO A 92 -7.48 -10.94 -21.69
N ALA A 93 -6.96 -12.03 -22.26
CA ALA A 93 -5.76 -12.03 -23.09
C ALA A 93 -6.00 -11.15 -24.34
N VAL A 94 -5.89 -9.84 -24.19
CA VAL A 94 -5.94 -8.90 -25.30
C VAL A 94 -4.57 -8.93 -25.97
N ALA A 95 -4.57 -9.50 -27.18
CA ALA A 95 -3.49 -9.61 -28.16
C ALA A 95 -2.51 -10.79 -27.97
N GLY A 96 -3.03 -11.98 -28.28
CA GLY A 96 -2.23 -13.11 -28.78
C GLY A 96 -2.84 -13.67 -30.08
N ASP A 97 -3.52 -12.85 -30.89
CA ASP A 97 -3.72 -13.16 -32.31
C ASP A 97 -2.42 -12.84 -33.04
N ASN A 98 -1.54 -13.83 -33.09
CA ASN A 98 -0.57 -13.97 -34.16
C ASN A 98 -0.80 -15.38 -34.72
N SER A 99 -1.87 -15.50 -35.52
CA SER A 99 -2.04 -16.63 -36.42
C SER A 99 -0.85 -16.65 -37.42
N PRO A 100 -0.18 -17.78 -37.64
CA PRO A 100 0.77 -17.92 -38.74
C PRO A 100 0.08 -17.92 -40.11
#